data_AF-A0A060YB70-F1
#
_entry.id   AF-A0A060YB70-F1
#
_cell.length_a   1.000
_cell.length_b   1.000
_cell.length_c   1.000
_cell.angle_alpha   90.00
_cell.angle_beta   90.00
_cell.angle_gamma   90.00
#
_symmetry.space_group_name_H-M   'P 1'
#
loop_
_entity.id
_entity.type
_entity.pdbx_description
1 polymer ?
#
loop_
_entity_poly.entity_id
_entity_poly.type
_entity_poly.pdbx_seq_one_letter_code
_entity_poly.pdbx_strand_id
1 'polypeptide(L)'
;MLTSCPYVLQICDKEWHYYVINVEFPAVTLFVDGVTYEPYLVTDDWPIHPSSIDTQLTVGACWQGGEVSTPRFTQFFRGSLSGLTIRPGRIETQKVISCLQACKEGLDIHSLESLGKDIKFHFNPAQSVLVMEGEDLESVNTAMAKVSYINSRQFPTAGLRQLHITTTVQ
;
A
#
# COMPACT_ATOMS: atom_id res chain seq x y z
N MET A 1 -1.70 -10.81 9.57
CA MET A 1 -2.79 -10.23 10.38
C MET A 1 -2.27 -9.99 11.79
N LEU A 2 -2.14 -8.74 12.23
CA LEU A 2 -1.71 -8.38 13.57
C LEU A 2 -2.74 -8.89 14.59
N THR A 3 -2.26 -9.52 15.64
CA THR A 3 -3.04 -10.33 16.58
C THR A 3 -3.90 -9.46 17.49
N SER A 4 -5.12 -9.21 17.04
CA SER A 4 -6.35 -8.79 17.74
C SER A 4 -7.02 -7.69 16.91
N CYS A 5 -8.12 -8.05 16.23
CA CYS A 5 -8.93 -7.11 15.45
C CYS A 5 -10.18 -6.77 16.29
N PRO A 6 -10.13 -5.78 17.22
CA PRO A 6 -11.35 -5.12 17.67
C PRO A 6 -11.53 -3.71 17.08
N TYR A 7 -10.51 -3.08 16.46
CA TYR A 7 -10.62 -1.66 16.08
C TYR A 7 -9.91 -1.20 14.79
N VAL A 8 -9.86 -1.97 13.70
CA VAL A 8 -9.74 -1.38 12.34
C VAL A 8 -10.37 -2.34 11.32
N LEU A 9 -11.61 -2.07 10.89
CA LEU A 9 -12.34 -2.88 9.90
C LEU A 9 -11.62 -3.00 8.55
N GLN A 10 -10.70 -2.08 8.22
CA GLN A 10 -10.03 -2.00 6.92
C GLN A 10 -8.91 -3.03 6.71
N ILE A 11 -8.34 -3.62 7.77
CA ILE A 11 -7.16 -4.51 7.66
C ILE A 11 -7.55 -6.01 7.67
N CYS A 12 -8.81 -6.31 7.99
CA CYS A 12 -9.32 -7.66 8.16
C CYS A 12 -10.14 -8.14 6.94
N ASP A 13 -9.91 -7.53 5.77
CA ASP A 13 -10.62 -7.79 4.51
C ASP A 13 -10.06 -8.98 3.69
N LYS A 14 -8.89 -9.50 4.09
CA LYS A 14 -8.12 -10.57 3.42
C LYS A 14 -7.48 -10.15 2.09
N GLU A 15 -7.34 -8.84 1.86
CA GLU A 15 -6.64 -8.28 0.71
C GLU A 15 -5.16 -8.03 1.02
N TRP A 16 -4.39 -7.72 -0.03
CA TRP A 16 -2.99 -7.33 0.12
C TRP A 16 -2.90 -5.85 0.48
N HIS A 17 -2.18 -5.55 1.57
CA HIS A 17 -1.90 -4.18 2.00
C HIS A 17 -0.40 -3.89 1.98
N TYR A 18 -0.05 -2.66 1.63
CA TYR A 18 1.31 -2.14 1.71
C TYR A 18 1.51 -1.37 3.01
N TYR A 19 2.51 -1.80 3.78
CA TYR A 19 2.90 -1.15 5.04
C TYR A 19 4.27 -0.47 4.88
N VAL A 20 4.35 0.79 5.31
CA VAL A 20 5.61 1.50 5.48
C VAL A 20 5.64 2.08 6.89
N ILE A 21 6.73 1.85 7.61
CA ILE A 21 6.94 2.40 8.95
C ILE A 21 8.18 3.29 8.87
N ASN A 22 7.99 4.59 9.06
CA ASN A 22 9.07 5.54 9.23
C ASN A 22 9.29 5.77 10.73
N VAL A 23 10.52 5.55 11.19
CA VAL A 23 10.93 5.79 12.57
C VAL A 23 11.98 6.89 12.55
N GLU A 24 11.59 8.07 13.01
CA GLU A 24 12.47 9.22 13.24
C GLU A 24 12.38 9.57 14.72
N PHE A 25 13.07 8.78 15.56
CA PHE A 25 12.90 8.82 17.01
C PHE A 25 12.94 10.26 17.57
N PRO A 26 11.95 10.66 18.37
CA PRO A 26 10.87 9.85 18.96
C PRO A 26 9.60 9.71 18.09
N ALA A 27 9.56 10.32 16.91
CA ALA A 27 8.41 10.27 16.01
C ALA A 27 8.36 8.95 15.24
N VAL A 28 7.16 8.38 15.13
CA VAL A 28 6.89 7.19 14.32
C VAL A 28 5.65 7.45 13.48
N THR A 29 5.73 7.10 12.20
CA THR A 29 4.61 7.25 11.26
C THR A 29 4.37 5.93 10.55
N LEU A 30 3.14 5.43 10.65
CA LEU A 30 2.69 4.25 9.90
C LEU A 30 1.95 4.70 8.64
N PHE A 31 2.26 4.09 7.51
CA PHE A 31 1.50 4.23 6.29
C PHE A 31 0.88 2.89 5.94
N VAL A 32 -0.44 2.87 5.73
CA VAL A 32 -1.18 1.70 5.23
C VAL A 32 -1.84 2.12 3.93
N ASP A 33 -1.44 1.49 2.83
CA ASP A 33 -1.92 1.82 1.48
C ASP A 33 -1.84 3.33 1.14
N GLY A 34 -0.87 4.02 1.75
CA GLY A 34 -0.44 5.38 1.41
C GLY A 34 -1.07 6.43 2.30
N VAL A 35 -2.05 6.00 3.09
CA VAL A 35 -2.70 6.78 4.13
C VAL A 35 -1.85 6.74 5.38
N THR A 36 -1.65 7.92 5.97
CA THR A 36 -0.91 8.10 7.21
C THR A 36 -1.77 7.74 8.42
N TYR A 37 -1.20 6.98 9.35
CA TYR A 37 -1.76 6.64 10.64
C TYR A 37 -0.76 7.02 11.73
N GLU A 38 -1.21 7.88 12.65
CA GLU A 38 -0.42 8.21 13.84
C GLU A 38 -0.61 7.14 14.91
N PRO A 39 0.47 6.62 15.49
CA PRO A 39 0.38 5.64 16.56
C PRO A 39 -0.24 6.29 17.82
N TYR A 40 -1.21 5.62 18.42
CA TYR A 40 -1.79 6.04 19.70
C TYR A 40 -0.77 6.00 20.85
N LEU A 41 0.16 5.04 20.80
CA LEU A 41 1.19 4.84 21.79
C LEU A 41 2.46 4.31 21.12
N VAL A 42 3.59 4.94 21.38
CA VAL A 42 4.91 4.43 21.02
C VAL A 42 5.58 3.97 22.31
N THR A 43 5.76 2.65 22.45
CA THR A 43 6.51 2.07 23.57
C THR A 43 7.89 1.65 23.09
N ASP A 44 8.90 2.16 23.78
CA ASP A 44 10.28 1.77 23.59
C ASP A 44 10.58 0.46 24.32
N ASP A 45 10.94 -0.58 23.57
CA ASP A 45 11.34 -1.88 24.11
C ASP A 45 12.88 -1.99 24.06
N TRP A 46 13.55 -1.40 25.06
CA TRP A 46 15.01 -1.46 25.20
C TRP A 46 15.43 -2.53 26.20
N PRO A 47 16.63 -3.12 26.04
CA PRO A 47 17.24 -3.89 27.11
C PRO A 47 17.35 -3.02 28.38
N ILE A 48 16.81 -3.49 29.50
CA ILE A 48 16.84 -2.78 30.80
C ILE A 48 18.29 -2.58 31.28
N HIS A 49 19.23 -3.41 30.82
CA HIS A 49 20.65 -3.33 31.12
C HIS A 49 21.48 -3.49 29.84
N PRO A 50 22.69 -2.91 29.78
CA PRO A 50 23.63 -3.16 28.69
C PRO A 50 23.82 -4.67 28.54
N SER A 51 23.40 -5.22 27.39
CA SER A 51 23.53 -6.64 27.09
C SER A 51 24.47 -6.82 25.90
N SER A 52 25.38 -7.78 25.98
CA SER A 52 26.24 -8.19 24.84
C SER A 52 25.51 -9.15 23.89
N ILE A 53 24.18 -9.13 23.89
CA ILE A 53 23.35 -9.98 23.04
C ILE A 53 23.17 -9.24 21.72
N ASP A 54 23.59 -9.87 20.63
CA ASP A 54 23.32 -9.36 19.29
C ASP A 54 21.80 -9.31 19.06
N THR A 55 21.29 -8.13 18.68
CA THR A 55 19.88 -7.96 18.36
C THR A 55 19.56 -8.74 17.08
N GLN A 56 18.53 -9.59 17.14
CA GLN A 56 18.08 -10.38 16.01
C GLN A 56 16.76 -9.84 15.46
N LEU A 57 16.69 -9.66 14.14
CA LEU A 57 15.44 -9.39 13.45
C LEU A 57 14.62 -10.68 13.35
N THR A 58 13.41 -10.67 13.92
CA THR A 58 12.44 -11.76 13.75
C THR A 58 11.28 -11.30 12.89
N VAL A 59 10.84 -12.15 11.96
CA VAL A 59 9.66 -11.92 11.12
C VAL A 59 8.61 -12.97 11.47
N GLY A 60 7.40 -12.52 11.80
CA GLY A 60 6.24 -13.39 11.97
C GLY A 60 6.05 -13.97 13.39
N ALA A 61 6.81 -13.55 14.38
CA ALA A 61 6.58 -13.83 15.79
C ALA A 61 7.23 -12.77 16.68
N CYS A 62 6.83 -12.70 17.94
CA CYS A 62 7.44 -11.85 18.97
C CYS A 62 8.30 -12.70 19.92
N TRP A 63 9.53 -12.26 20.19
CA TRP A 63 10.40 -12.90 21.16
C TRP A 63 10.04 -12.44 22.58
N GLN A 64 9.70 -13.38 23.48
CA GLN A 64 9.41 -13.07 24.88
C GLN A 64 10.47 -13.67 25.78
N GLY A 65 11.37 -12.82 26.28
CA GLY A 65 12.49 -13.23 27.16
C GLY A 65 12.34 -12.85 28.64
N GLY A 66 11.61 -11.77 28.97
CA GLY A 66 11.61 -11.18 30.33
C GLY A 66 10.58 -11.73 31.32
N GLU A 67 9.40 -12.13 30.85
CA GLU A 67 8.26 -12.47 31.73
C GLU A 67 8.00 -13.98 31.87
N VAL A 68 8.78 -14.83 31.18
CA VAL A 68 8.53 -16.28 31.09
C VAL A 68 9.74 -17.05 31.60
N SER A 69 9.49 -18.12 32.36
CA SER A 69 10.54 -19.01 32.90
C SER A 69 11.39 -19.67 31.81
N THR A 70 10.86 -19.78 30.59
CA THR A 70 11.56 -20.29 29.41
C THR A 70 11.37 -19.31 28.25
N PRO A 71 12.44 -18.70 27.72
CA PRO A 71 12.36 -17.81 26.57
C PRO A 71 11.72 -18.52 25.37
N ARG A 72 10.78 -17.86 24.71
CA ARG A 72 10.03 -18.46 23.60
C ARG A 72 9.47 -17.41 22.66
N PHE A 73 9.18 -17.83 21.44
CA PHE A 73 8.39 -17.05 20.51
C PHE A 73 6.90 -17.15 20.86
N THR A 74 6.21 -16.03 20.81
CA THR A 74 4.76 -15.90 21.01
C THR A 74 4.15 -15.00 19.92
N GLN A 75 2.83 -14.79 19.95
CA GLN A 75 2.13 -13.87 19.04
C GLN A 75 2.46 -14.11 17.55
N PHE A 76 2.38 -15.38 17.14
CA PHE A 76 2.69 -15.79 15.77
C PHE A 76 1.77 -15.10 14.75
N PHE A 77 2.38 -14.49 13.74
CA PHE A 77 1.69 -13.93 12.59
C PHE A 77 1.05 -15.06 11.78
N ARG A 78 -0.23 -14.86 11.42
CA ARG A 78 -0.95 -15.73 10.48
C ARG A 78 -1.32 -14.91 9.25
N GLY A 79 -0.85 -15.36 8.09
CA GLY A 79 -1.05 -14.71 6.80
C GLY A 79 0.16 -14.88 5.89
N SER A 80 0.17 -14.15 4.78
CA SER A 80 1.29 -14.11 3.84
C SER A 80 1.98 -12.76 3.90
N LEU A 81 3.30 -12.76 3.74
CA LEU A 81 4.12 -11.56 3.57
C LEU A 81 4.84 -11.68 2.23
N SER A 82 4.89 -10.58 1.49
CA SER A 82 5.62 -10.50 0.23
C SER A 82 6.33 -9.16 0.18
N GLY A 83 7.65 -9.20 -0.02
CA GLY A 83 8.50 -8.01 -0.04
C GLY A 83 8.69 -7.40 1.36
N LEU A 84 9.81 -7.71 2.01
CA LEU A 84 10.27 -7.02 3.22
C LEU A 84 11.56 -6.28 2.90
N THR A 85 11.62 -4.99 3.21
CA THR A 85 12.83 -4.17 3.06
C THR A 85 13.01 -3.32 4.31
N ILE A 86 14.21 -3.35 4.89
CA ILE A 86 14.57 -2.58 6.08
C ILE A 86 15.75 -1.68 5.71
N ARG A 87 15.64 -0.38 6.00
CA ARG A 87 16.65 0.63 5.65
C ARG A 87 17.03 1.45 6.89
N PRO A 88 17.99 0.98 7.69
CA PRO A 88 18.47 1.74 8.85
C PRO A 88 19.04 3.10 8.43
N GLY A 89 18.75 4.15 9.20
CA GLY A 89 19.28 5.50 8.99
C GLY A 89 18.64 6.30 7.85
N ARG A 90 17.55 5.82 7.25
CA ARG A 90 16.78 6.54 6.23
C ARG A 90 15.28 6.36 6.44
N ILE A 91 14.52 7.40 6.15
CA ILE A 91 13.05 7.36 6.09
C ILE A 91 12.60 7.52 4.64
N GLU A 92 11.43 6.96 4.32
CA GLU A 92 10.85 7.11 2.99
C GLU A 92 10.02 8.38 2.87
N THR A 93 10.14 9.05 1.72
CA THR A 93 9.32 10.21 1.41
C THR A 93 7.92 9.78 0.96
N GLN A 94 6.93 10.66 1.14
CA GLN A 94 5.56 10.41 0.63
C GLN A 94 5.54 10.04 -0.85
N LYS A 95 6.41 10.66 -1.67
CA LYS A 95 6.53 10.35 -3.09
C LYS A 95 6.93 8.89 -3.34
N VAL A 96 7.87 8.36 -2.55
CA VAL A 96 8.29 6.96 -2.67
C VAL A 96 7.19 6.03 -2.16
N ILE A 97 6.55 6.37 -1.05
CA ILE A 97 5.43 5.60 -0.48
C ILE A 97 4.30 5.48 -1.50
N SER A 98 3.88 6.60 -2.12
CA SER A 98 2.88 6.58 -3.18
C SER A 98 3.34 5.79 -4.41
N CYS A 99 4.63 5.82 -4.75
CA CYS A 99 5.19 5.04 -5.85
C CYS A 99 5.18 3.52 -5.56
N LEU A 100 5.38 3.10 -4.31
CA LEU A 100 5.34 1.68 -3.92
C LEU A 100 3.94 1.06 -4.11
N GLN A 101 2.89 1.88 -3.95
CA GLN A 101 1.50 1.48 -4.21
C GLN A 101 1.09 1.66 -5.66
N ALA A 102 1.70 2.60 -6.36
CA ALA A 102 1.44 2.81 -7.78
C ALA A 102 1.74 1.53 -8.54
N CYS A 103 0.70 0.97 -9.17
CA CYS A 103 0.86 -0.20 -9.98
C CYS A 103 1.70 0.15 -11.21
N LYS A 104 2.75 -0.63 -11.45
CA LYS A 104 3.57 -0.51 -12.68
C LYS A 104 2.82 -0.97 -13.94
N GLU A 105 1.57 -1.35 -13.82
CA GLU A 105 0.69 -1.79 -14.89
C GLU A 105 -0.71 -1.23 -14.60
N GLY A 106 -1.32 -0.53 -15.56
CA GLY A 106 -2.58 0.17 -15.33
C GLY A 106 -3.09 0.91 -16.58
N LEU A 107 -4.16 1.67 -16.38
CA LEU A 107 -4.75 2.58 -17.36
C LEU A 107 -4.24 4.01 -17.10
N ASP A 108 -3.97 4.75 -18.17
CA ASP A 108 -3.56 6.15 -18.13
C ASP A 108 -4.28 6.97 -19.19
N ILE A 109 -4.51 8.25 -18.91
CA ILE A 109 -5.03 9.22 -19.88
C ILE A 109 -3.95 10.26 -20.12
N HIS A 110 -3.23 10.11 -21.23
CA HIS A 110 -2.25 11.11 -21.64
C HIS A 110 -2.99 12.40 -22.04
N SER A 111 -2.71 13.50 -21.34
CA SER A 111 -3.28 14.84 -21.55
C SER A 111 -4.74 15.03 -21.11
N LEU A 112 -4.95 15.01 -19.78
CA LEU A 112 -6.18 15.52 -19.14
C LEU A 112 -6.53 16.97 -19.55
N GLU A 113 -5.51 17.76 -19.86
CA GLU A 113 -5.62 19.16 -20.32
C GLU A 113 -6.35 19.31 -21.66
N SER A 114 -6.40 18.25 -22.47
CA SER A 114 -7.07 18.23 -23.78
C SER A 114 -8.46 17.61 -23.74
N LEU A 115 -8.87 17.04 -22.60
CA LEU A 115 -10.27 16.70 -22.36
C LEU A 115 -10.95 17.96 -21.81
N GLY A 116 -12.04 18.41 -22.43
CA GLY A 116 -12.77 19.58 -21.97
C GLY A 116 -13.17 19.49 -20.50
N LYS A 117 -13.50 20.63 -19.88
CA LYS A 117 -13.96 20.72 -18.47
C LYS A 117 -15.21 19.89 -18.17
N ASP A 118 -15.85 19.33 -19.19
CA ASP A 118 -17.16 18.69 -19.15
C ASP A 118 -17.09 17.18 -18.86
N ILE A 119 -15.90 16.64 -18.59
CA ILE A 119 -15.71 15.21 -18.26
C ILE A 119 -15.03 15.07 -16.89
N LYS A 120 -15.70 14.38 -15.98
CA LYS A 120 -15.13 13.92 -14.70
C LYS A 120 -14.57 12.53 -14.88
N PHE A 121 -13.44 12.25 -14.26
CA PHE A 121 -12.83 10.93 -14.30
C PHE A 121 -12.26 10.55 -12.95
N HIS A 122 -12.32 9.26 -12.63
CA HIS A 122 -11.82 8.70 -11.39
C HIS A 122 -11.12 7.37 -11.69
N PHE A 123 -9.91 7.22 -11.15
CA PHE A 123 -9.20 5.95 -11.14
C PHE A 123 -9.36 5.28 -9.78
N ASN A 124 -9.44 3.95 -9.77
CA ASN A 124 -9.23 3.21 -8.53
C ASN A 124 -7.74 3.29 -8.09
N PRO A 125 -7.40 3.02 -6.81
CA PRO A 125 -6.02 3.08 -6.33
C PRO A 125 -5.03 2.21 -7.09
N ALA A 126 -5.47 1.06 -7.61
CA ALA A 126 -4.66 0.16 -8.44
C ALA A 126 -4.48 0.65 -9.89
N GLN A 127 -5.11 1.78 -10.26
CA GLN A 127 -5.14 2.32 -11.63
C GLN A 127 -5.57 1.30 -12.69
N SER A 128 -6.41 0.33 -12.32
CA SER A 128 -6.91 -0.74 -13.19
C SER A 128 -8.35 -0.50 -13.65
N VAL A 129 -9.05 0.44 -13.03
CA VAL A 129 -10.44 0.82 -13.34
C VAL A 129 -10.48 2.33 -13.50
N LEU A 130 -11.06 2.77 -14.61
CA LEU A 130 -11.30 4.17 -14.93
C LEU A 130 -12.81 4.38 -15.10
N VAL A 131 -13.37 5.27 -14.29
CA VAL A 131 -14.75 5.75 -14.41
C VAL A 131 -14.73 7.13 -15.04
N MET A 132 -15.52 7.35 -16.07
CA MET A 132 -15.67 8.64 -16.75
C MET A 132 -17.14 9.03 -16.78
N GLU A 133 -17.44 10.27 -16.42
CA GLU A 133 -18.79 10.86 -16.43
C GLU A 133 -18.75 12.13 -17.29
N GLY A 134 -19.69 12.27 -18.21
CA GLY A 134 -19.83 13.44 -19.07
C GLY A 134 -21.26 13.57 -19.58
N GLU A 135 -21.67 14.79 -19.92
CA GLU A 135 -23.03 15.09 -20.40
C GLU A 135 -23.20 14.81 -21.91
N ASP A 136 -22.11 14.87 -22.66
CA ASP A 136 -22.10 14.76 -24.12
C ASP A 136 -21.39 13.49 -24.61
N LEU A 137 -22.01 12.79 -25.56
CA LEU A 137 -21.50 11.53 -26.10
C LEU A 137 -20.19 11.72 -26.89
N GLU A 138 -20.07 12.80 -27.65
CA GLU A 138 -18.87 13.07 -28.46
C GLU A 138 -17.65 13.32 -27.56
N SER A 139 -17.88 14.03 -26.47
CA SER A 139 -16.91 14.30 -25.41
C SER A 139 -16.45 13.00 -24.74
N VAL A 140 -17.38 12.14 -24.31
CA VAL A 140 -17.06 10.82 -23.71
C VAL A 140 -16.31 9.92 -24.69
N ASN A 141 -16.70 9.90 -25.96
CA ASN A 141 -16.02 9.09 -26.97
C ASN A 141 -14.59 9.60 -27.24
N THR A 142 -14.40 10.92 -27.28
CA THR A 142 -13.08 11.56 -27.39
C THR A 142 -12.20 11.25 -26.18
N ALA A 143 -12.79 11.18 -24.99
CA ALA A 143 -12.09 10.78 -23.77
C ALA A 143 -11.62 9.33 -23.82
N MET A 144 -12.54 8.44 -24.19
CA MET A 144 -12.30 7.01 -24.29
C MET A 144 -11.17 6.70 -25.28
N ALA A 145 -11.11 7.42 -26.40
CA ALA A 145 -10.03 7.29 -27.39
C ALA A 145 -8.63 7.66 -26.86
N LYS A 146 -8.54 8.41 -25.75
CA LYS A 146 -7.27 8.80 -25.11
C LYS A 146 -6.84 7.87 -23.98
N VAL A 147 -7.69 6.90 -23.61
CA VAL A 147 -7.33 5.90 -22.60
C VAL A 147 -6.28 4.96 -23.18
N SER A 148 -5.18 4.84 -22.46
CA SER A 148 -4.04 4.02 -22.83
C SER A 148 -3.75 3.00 -21.74
N TYR A 149 -3.22 1.84 -22.14
CA TYR A 149 -2.69 0.87 -21.20
C TYR A 149 -1.18 1.09 -21.07
N ILE A 150 -0.70 1.17 -19.83
CA ILE A 150 0.72 1.35 -19.52
C ILE A 150 1.26 0.14 -18.76
N ASN A 151 2.48 -0.26 -19.08
CA ASN A 151 3.23 -1.25 -18.31
C ASN A 151 4.72 -0.87 -18.24
N SER A 152 5.16 -0.45 -17.05
CA SER A 152 6.53 -0.01 -16.75
C SER A 152 7.33 -1.06 -15.97
N ARG A 153 6.85 -2.32 -15.90
CA ARG A 153 7.61 -3.40 -15.28
C ARG A 153 8.86 -3.70 -16.10
N GLN A 154 10.01 -3.86 -15.43
CA GLN A 154 11.26 -4.29 -16.08
C GLN A 154 11.11 -5.69 -16.72
N PHE A 155 10.29 -6.55 -16.10
CA PHE A 155 9.92 -7.86 -16.62
C PHE A 155 8.39 -7.96 -16.67
N PRO A 156 7.74 -7.52 -17.76
CA PRO A 156 6.31 -7.62 -17.91
C PRO A 156 5.86 -9.09 -17.93
N THR A 157 4.84 -9.42 -17.14
CA THR A 157 4.25 -10.77 -17.17
C THR A 157 3.60 -10.99 -18.54
N ALA A 158 3.97 -12.05 -19.27
CA ALA A 158 3.30 -12.39 -20.52
C ALA A 158 1.85 -12.80 -20.28
N GLY A 159 0.93 -12.41 -21.17
CA GLY A 159 -0.50 -12.75 -21.04
C GLY A 159 -1.43 -11.77 -21.75
N LEU A 160 -2.67 -12.18 -21.97
CA LEU A 160 -3.73 -11.32 -22.51
C LEU A 160 -4.35 -10.48 -21.39
N ARG A 161 -4.54 -9.19 -21.63
CA ARG A 161 -5.26 -8.27 -20.72
C ARG A 161 -6.63 -8.03 -21.31
N GLN A 162 -7.65 -8.66 -20.75
CA GLN A 162 -9.03 -8.41 -21.15
C GLN A 162 -9.47 -7.08 -20.56
N LEU A 163 -9.89 -6.15 -21.42
CA LEU A 163 -10.52 -4.91 -21.02
C LEU A 163 -12.04 -5.09 -21.07
N HIS A 164 -12.72 -4.65 -20.02
CA HIS A 164 -14.17 -4.63 -19.96
C HIS A 164 -14.65 -3.19 -19.94
N ILE A 165 -15.58 -2.86 -20.84
CA ILE A 165 -16.16 -1.54 -20.95
C ILE A 165 -17.64 -1.66 -20.64
N THR A 166 -18.08 -0.95 -19.61
CA THR A 166 -19.47 -0.84 -19.21
C THR A 166 -19.92 0.60 -19.34
N THR A 167 -21.03 0.82 -20.04
CA THR A 167 -21.62 2.14 -20.23
C THR A 167 -23.03 2.16 -19.64
N THR A 168 -23.34 3.20 -18.88
CA THR A 168 -24.68 3.43 -18.33
C THR A 168 -25.11 4.84 -18.69
N VAL A 169 -26.33 4.98 -19.20
CA VAL A 169 -26.96 6.29 -19.47
C VAL A 169 -28.00 6.51 -18.38
N GLN A 170 -27.99 7.69 -17.77
CA GLN A 170 -28.98 8.12 -16.77
C GLN A 170 -30.03 9.06 -17.39
#